data_AF-A0A519ZCB1-F1
#
_entry.id   AF-A0A519ZCB1-F1
#
_cell.length_a   1.000
_cell.length_b   1.000
_cell.length_c   1.000
_cell.angle_alpha   90.00
_cell.angle_beta   90.00
_cell.angle_gamma   90.00
#
_symmetry.space_group_name_H-M   'P 1'
#
loop_
_entity.id
_entity.type
_entity.pdbx_description
1 polymer ?
#
loop_
_entity_poly.entity_id
_entity_poly.type
_entity_poly.pdbx_seq_one_letter_code
_entity_poly.pdbx_strand_id
1 'polypeptide(L)'
;MIFTSSFRRQALAWALASAGAAPALAQTTVPMTVQAGNPNLVISKDIQGQFAEHLGRCIYGGFWAEPGTKVPQQGRIRLDIVEALKKIHVPNLRWPGGCFADTYHWHDGVGPTAQRPKMLNLWWGNTLEDNSFGTHEFLELCQLLGTTPYLAANVGSGTVQEMSNWMEYLNSNEDTPMVQERRKNGHPEPY
;
A
#
# COMPACT_ATOMS: atom_id res chain seq x y z
N MET A 1 -24.90 -28.89 -79.63
CA MET A 1 -24.27 -29.79 -78.66
C MET A 1 -24.46 -29.21 -77.27
N ILE A 2 -25.24 -29.92 -76.47
CA ILE A 2 -25.68 -29.56 -75.13
C ILE A 2 -24.67 -30.20 -74.16
N PHE A 3 -23.90 -29.40 -73.43
CA PHE A 3 -23.19 -29.86 -72.23
C PHE A 3 -23.31 -28.80 -71.11
N THR A 4 -24.43 -28.95 -70.41
CA THR A 4 -24.75 -28.69 -69.00
C THR A 4 -23.75 -27.89 -68.14
N SER A 5 -24.20 -26.71 -67.73
CA SER A 5 -23.67 -25.82 -66.68
C SER A 5 -23.87 -26.32 -65.24
N SER A 6 -24.16 -27.61 -65.04
CA SER A 6 -24.60 -28.16 -63.74
C SER A 6 -23.46 -28.55 -62.78
N PHE A 7 -22.22 -28.70 -63.26
CA PHE A 7 -21.15 -29.30 -62.44
C PHE A 7 -20.37 -28.29 -61.58
N ARG A 8 -20.36 -27.00 -61.95
CA ARG A 8 -19.57 -25.97 -61.23
C ARG A 8 -20.28 -25.35 -60.03
N ARG A 9 -21.62 -25.44 -59.94
CA ARG A 9 -22.38 -24.90 -58.78
C ARG A 9 -22.50 -25.89 -57.63
N GLN A 10 -22.33 -27.18 -57.86
CA GLN A 10 -22.40 -28.20 -56.81
C GLN A 10 -21.09 -28.33 -56.02
N ALA A 11 -19.93 -28.05 -56.64
CA ALA A 11 -18.64 -28.11 -55.95
C ALA A 11 -18.47 -27.04 -54.85
N LEU A 12 -19.12 -25.88 -54.99
CA LEU A 12 -19.05 -24.81 -53.98
C LEU A 12 -19.99 -25.04 -52.79
N ALA A 13 -21.09 -25.78 -52.98
CA ALA A 13 -22.07 -26.06 -51.94
C ALA A 13 -21.58 -27.15 -50.95
N TRP A 14 -20.69 -28.05 -51.40
CA TRP A 14 -20.10 -29.08 -50.54
C TRP A 14 -18.87 -28.63 -49.77
N ALA A 15 -18.20 -27.55 -50.19
CA ALA A 15 -17.04 -27.00 -49.48
C ALA A 15 -17.42 -26.16 -48.25
N LEU A 16 -18.68 -25.73 -48.14
CA LEU A 16 -19.20 -24.97 -46.99
C LEU A 16 -19.90 -25.82 -45.92
N ALA A 17 -20.15 -27.10 -46.20
CA ALA A 17 -20.80 -28.03 -45.25
C ALA A 17 -19.80 -28.78 -44.34
N SER A 18 -18.49 -28.61 -44.58
CA SER A 18 -17.41 -29.26 -43.81
C SER A 18 -16.67 -28.31 -42.86
N ALA A 19 -17.26 -27.13 -42.56
CA ALA A 19 -16.98 -26.45 -41.30
C ALA A 19 -17.69 -27.22 -40.16
N GLY A 20 -17.29 -28.49 -39.98
CA GLY A 20 -17.67 -29.25 -38.81
C GLY A 20 -17.22 -28.44 -37.60
N ALA A 21 -18.17 -28.11 -36.74
CA ALA A 21 -17.89 -27.54 -35.44
C ALA A 21 -16.81 -28.41 -34.78
N ALA A 22 -15.59 -27.89 -34.70
CA ALA A 22 -14.55 -28.54 -33.92
C ALA A 22 -15.14 -28.70 -32.52
N PRO A 23 -15.24 -29.93 -31.98
CA PRO A 23 -15.69 -30.08 -30.61
C PRO A 23 -14.69 -29.27 -29.77
N ALA A 24 -15.21 -28.37 -28.94
CA ALA A 24 -14.40 -27.60 -28.00
C ALA A 24 -13.85 -28.56 -26.94
N LEU A 25 -12.84 -29.36 -27.32
CA LEU A 25 -12.15 -30.34 -26.48
C LEU A 25 -11.07 -29.65 -25.65
N ALA A 26 -11.44 -28.61 -24.91
CA ALA A 26 -10.50 -27.87 -24.07
C ALA A 26 -11.02 -27.68 -22.64
N GLN A 27 -11.99 -28.50 -22.20
CA GLN A 27 -12.52 -28.44 -20.84
C GLN A 27 -12.06 -29.67 -20.06
N THR A 28 -10.88 -29.55 -19.44
CA THR A 28 -10.37 -30.55 -18.51
C THR A 28 -11.13 -30.45 -17.20
N THR A 29 -11.85 -31.51 -16.84
CA THR A 29 -12.49 -31.58 -15.51
C THR A 29 -11.46 -32.03 -14.50
N VAL A 30 -11.21 -31.22 -13.47
CA VAL A 30 -10.36 -31.58 -12.33
C VAL A 30 -11.27 -31.87 -11.13
N PRO A 31 -11.39 -33.13 -10.68
CA PRO A 31 -12.17 -33.44 -9.50
C PRO A 31 -11.51 -32.81 -8.26
N MET A 32 -12.28 -32.03 -7.49
CA MET A 32 -11.84 -31.43 -6.22
C MET A 32 -12.82 -31.81 -5.12
N THR A 33 -12.30 -32.26 -3.98
CA THR A 33 -13.07 -32.45 -2.75
C THR A 33 -12.68 -31.35 -1.77
N VAL A 34 -13.64 -30.51 -1.37
CA VAL A 34 -13.43 -29.50 -0.33
C VAL A 34 -13.78 -30.13 1.02
N GLN A 35 -12.80 -30.18 1.92
CA GLN A 35 -13.03 -30.56 3.31
C GLN A 35 -13.15 -29.27 4.12
N ALA A 36 -14.27 -29.10 4.83
CA ALA A 36 -14.42 -28.03 5.81
C ALA A 36 -13.39 -28.29 6.93
N GLY A 37 -12.25 -27.59 6.89
CA GLY A 37 -11.15 -27.79 7.84
C GLY A 37 -11.54 -27.51 9.29
N ASN A 38 -10.56 -27.55 10.19
CA ASN A 38 -10.78 -27.24 11.60
C ASN A 38 -11.22 -25.78 11.80
N PRO A 39 -12.42 -25.49 12.36
CA PRO A 39 -12.92 -24.13 12.53
C PRO A 39 -12.10 -23.26 13.49
N ASN A 40 -11.22 -23.88 14.30
CA ASN A 40 -10.31 -23.15 15.19
C ASN A 40 -9.06 -22.62 14.45
N LEU A 41 -8.85 -22.99 13.18
CA LEU A 41 -7.78 -22.43 12.35
C LEU A 41 -8.26 -21.15 11.67
N VAL A 42 -7.90 -20.02 12.26
CA VAL A 42 -8.23 -18.69 11.73
C VAL A 42 -7.15 -18.23 10.76
N ILE A 43 -7.54 -17.91 9.52
CA ILE A 43 -6.66 -17.20 8.59
C ILE A 43 -6.59 -15.75 9.07
N SER A 44 -5.45 -15.36 9.63
CA SER A 44 -5.27 -13.99 10.13
C SER A 44 -5.53 -12.98 9.02
N LYS A 45 -6.28 -11.91 9.32
CA LYS A 45 -6.47 -10.79 8.39
C LYS A 45 -5.13 -10.18 7.98
N ASP A 46 -4.14 -10.20 8.86
CA ASP A 46 -2.87 -9.48 8.67
C ASP A 46 -1.99 -10.03 7.54
N ILE A 47 -2.32 -11.21 7.00
CA ILE A 47 -1.69 -11.70 5.76
C ILE A 47 -2.00 -10.80 4.55
N GLN A 48 -3.04 -9.98 4.64
CA GLN A 48 -3.42 -8.96 3.64
C GLN A 48 -2.86 -7.57 3.99
N GLY A 49 -1.94 -7.49 4.94
CA GLY A 49 -1.23 -6.27 5.33
C GLY A 49 -0.56 -5.59 4.14
N GLN A 50 -0.42 -4.27 4.23
CA GLN A 50 0.18 -3.44 3.19
C GLN A 50 1.51 -2.86 3.65
N PHE A 51 2.27 -2.36 2.69
CA PHE A 51 3.60 -1.82 2.93
C PHE A 51 3.81 -0.53 2.13
N ALA A 52 4.16 0.56 2.83
CA ALA A 52 4.45 1.87 2.24
C ALA A 52 5.84 2.35 2.69
N GLU A 53 6.78 2.41 1.74
CA GLU A 53 8.13 2.93 1.96
C GLU A 53 8.24 4.37 1.45
N HIS A 54 9.11 5.17 2.07
CA HIS A 54 9.64 6.40 1.48
C HIS A 54 10.46 6.07 0.22
N LEU A 55 9.76 5.76 -0.87
CA LEU A 55 10.32 5.27 -2.12
C LEU A 55 9.52 5.84 -3.30
N GLY A 56 10.22 6.61 -4.14
CA GLY A 56 9.66 7.16 -5.37
C GLY A 56 8.39 7.96 -5.11
N ARG A 57 7.25 7.41 -5.56
CA ARG A 57 5.92 8.06 -5.49
C ARG A 57 4.96 7.39 -4.51
N CYS A 58 5.43 6.44 -3.70
CA CYS A 58 4.58 5.73 -2.76
C CYS A 58 4.00 6.70 -1.71
N ILE A 59 4.86 7.44 -1.02
CA ILE A 59 4.45 8.49 -0.09
C ILE A 59 4.10 9.77 -0.85
N TYR A 60 5.09 10.41 -1.47
CA TYR A 60 4.92 11.69 -2.16
C TYR A 60 4.20 11.53 -3.49
N GLY A 61 3.00 12.13 -3.59
CA GLY A 61 2.08 11.99 -4.71
C GLY A 61 1.12 10.80 -4.59
N GLY A 62 1.52 9.72 -3.91
CA GLY A 62 0.69 8.56 -3.60
C GLY A 62 -0.25 8.84 -2.44
N PHE A 63 0.26 8.84 -1.21
CA PHE A 63 -0.52 9.20 -0.01
C PHE A 63 -0.53 10.71 0.27
N TRP A 64 0.62 11.36 0.10
CA TRP A 64 0.86 12.75 0.47
C TRP A 64 0.87 13.64 -0.77
N ALA A 65 -0.18 14.42 -0.94
CA ALA A 65 -0.43 15.26 -2.10
C ALA A 65 0.70 16.29 -2.32
N GLU A 66 1.02 16.50 -3.59
CA GLU A 66 1.91 17.57 -4.01
C GLU A 66 1.15 18.91 -4.13
N PRO A 67 1.86 20.05 -4.04
CA PRO A 67 1.27 21.35 -4.32
C PRO A 67 0.54 21.36 -5.66
N GLY A 68 -0.72 21.82 -5.65
CA GLY A 68 -1.56 21.92 -6.86
C GLY A 68 -2.29 20.63 -7.26
N THR A 69 -2.16 19.54 -6.51
CA THR A 69 -2.96 18.32 -6.73
C THR A 69 -4.45 18.63 -6.58
N LYS A 70 -5.27 18.25 -7.57
CA LYS A 70 -6.72 18.52 -7.59
C LYS A 70 -7.54 17.27 -7.24
N VAL A 71 -7.36 16.77 -6.02
CA VAL A 71 -8.12 15.63 -5.47
C VAL A 71 -8.63 15.98 -4.07
N PRO A 72 -9.73 15.34 -3.59
CA PRO A 72 -10.14 15.49 -2.19
C PRO A 72 -9.01 15.09 -1.24
N GLN A 73 -8.75 15.92 -0.24
CA GLN A 73 -7.66 15.73 0.70
C GLN A 73 -8.02 16.20 2.12
N GLN A 74 -7.48 15.54 3.14
CA GLN A 74 -7.44 16.02 4.52
C GLN A 74 -6.00 16.41 4.84
N GLY A 75 -5.75 17.68 5.13
CA GLY A 75 -4.39 18.22 5.07
C GLY A 75 -3.81 17.99 3.68
N ARG A 76 -2.73 17.22 3.58
CA ARG A 76 -2.17 16.72 2.32
C ARG A 76 -2.43 15.23 2.08
N ILE A 77 -3.15 14.52 2.96
CA ILE A 77 -3.49 13.11 2.76
C ILE A 77 -4.57 13.01 1.68
N ARG A 78 -4.30 12.23 0.64
CA ARG A 78 -5.21 11.99 -0.48
C ARG A 78 -6.39 11.08 -0.07
N LEU A 79 -7.59 11.64 -0.02
CA LEU A 79 -8.78 10.90 0.40
C LEU A 79 -9.29 9.92 -0.66
N ASP A 80 -9.02 10.15 -1.93
CA ASP A 80 -9.36 9.19 -2.98
C ASP A 80 -8.59 7.86 -2.82
N ILE A 81 -7.33 7.91 -2.38
CA ILE A 81 -6.53 6.74 -2.02
C ILE A 81 -7.04 6.10 -0.72
N VAL A 82 -7.32 6.90 0.31
CA VAL A 82 -7.90 6.40 1.57
C VAL A 82 -9.18 5.61 1.31
N GLU A 83 -10.12 6.18 0.55
CA GLU A 83 -11.40 5.54 0.24
C GLU A 83 -11.25 4.29 -0.64
N ALA A 84 -10.23 4.23 -1.50
CA ALA A 84 -9.92 3.01 -2.24
C ALA A 84 -9.39 1.90 -1.32
N LEU A 85 -8.47 2.23 -0.41
CA LEU A 85 -7.86 1.25 0.50
C LEU A 85 -8.83 0.76 1.58
N LYS A 86 -9.78 1.59 2.03
CA LYS A 86 -10.88 1.15 2.90
C LYS A 86 -11.71 0.04 2.28
N LYS A 87 -11.97 0.09 0.96
CA LYS A 87 -12.79 -0.92 0.27
C LYS A 87 -12.16 -2.32 0.28
N ILE A 88 -10.84 -2.40 0.35
CA ILE A 88 -10.12 -3.67 0.46
C ILE A 88 -9.77 -4.05 1.90
N HIS A 89 -10.25 -3.27 2.89
CA HIS A 89 -10.11 -3.56 4.31
C HIS A 89 -8.65 -3.78 4.74
N VAL A 90 -7.75 -2.86 4.36
CA VAL A 90 -6.33 -2.96 4.73
C VAL A 90 -6.18 -3.14 6.25
N PRO A 91 -5.63 -4.27 6.72
CA PRO A 91 -5.69 -4.64 8.13
C PRO A 91 -4.56 -4.04 8.97
N ASN A 92 -3.40 -3.83 8.34
CA ASN A 92 -2.26 -3.12 8.87
C ASN A 92 -1.47 -2.46 7.72
N LEU A 93 -0.71 -1.42 8.03
CA LEU A 93 0.16 -0.74 7.09
C LEU A 93 1.56 -0.58 7.69
N ARG A 94 2.58 -1.16 7.04
CA ARG A 94 3.99 -1.03 7.45
C ARG A 94 4.63 0.23 6.86
N TRP A 95 5.36 0.99 7.68
CA TRP A 95 6.08 2.24 7.32
C TRP A 95 7.23 2.50 8.33
N PRO A 96 8.31 3.25 8.04
CA PRO A 96 8.67 3.99 6.82
C PRO A 96 9.39 3.15 5.76
N GLY A 97 9.58 1.87 6.05
CA GLY A 97 9.88 0.84 5.06
C GLY A 97 11.33 0.42 4.92
N GLY A 98 11.54 -0.62 4.11
CA GLY A 98 12.57 -1.63 4.24
C GLY A 98 13.96 -1.07 4.51
N CYS A 99 14.65 -0.67 3.46
CA CYS A 99 16.00 -0.14 3.61
C CYS A 99 15.99 1.28 4.16
N PHE A 100 14.96 2.08 3.83
CA PHE A 100 14.86 3.46 4.29
C PHE A 100 14.80 3.56 5.82
N ALA A 101 14.05 2.68 6.50
CA ALA A 101 13.87 2.67 7.95
C ALA A 101 15.19 2.51 8.70
N ASP A 102 16.14 1.72 8.18
CA ASP A 102 17.46 1.55 8.79
C ASP A 102 18.37 2.78 8.67
N THR A 103 17.90 3.83 8.01
CA THR A 103 18.57 5.15 7.90
C THR A 103 17.65 6.31 8.30
N TYR A 104 16.44 6.02 8.77
CA TYR A 104 15.46 7.02 9.14
C TYR A 104 15.60 7.36 10.62
N HIS A 105 15.72 8.65 10.93
CA HIS A 105 15.69 9.14 12.30
C HIS A 105 14.33 9.77 12.59
N TRP A 106 13.51 9.11 13.41
CA TRP A 106 12.09 9.47 13.54
C TRP A 106 11.84 10.91 14.00
N HIS A 107 12.79 11.47 14.74
CA HIS A 107 12.74 12.85 15.24
C HIS A 107 12.77 13.88 14.10
N ASP A 108 13.42 13.55 12.98
CA ASP A 108 13.46 14.39 11.77
C ASP A 108 12.07 14.55 11.14
N GLY A 109 11.16 13.61 11.38
CA GLY A 109 9.79 13.59 10.86
C GLY A 109 8.72 14.15 11.81
N VAL A 110 9.09 14.79 12.93
CA VAL A 110 8.13 15.43 13.85
C VAL A 110 8.40 16.93 14.00
N GLY A 111 7.48 17.64 14.67
CA GLY A 111 7.57 19.08 14.85
C GLY A 111 7.16 19.89 13.61
N PRO A 112 7.36 21.23 13.65
CA PRO A 112 6.94 22.12 12.57
C PRO A 112 7.59 21.74 11.23
N THR A 113 6.79 21.45 10.21
CA THR A 113 7.26 20.95 8.91
C THR A 113 8.36 21.82 8.29
N ALA A 114 8.30 23.14 8.45
CA ALA A 114 9.30 24.07 7.91
C ALA A 114 10.69 23.96 8.57
N GLN A 115 10.79 23.30 9.74
CA GLN A 115 12.02 23.11 10.49
C GLN A 115 12.57 21.68 10.37
N ARG A 116 11.82 20.77 9.74
CA ARG A 116 12.26 19.39 9.55
C ARG A 116 13.47 19.34 8.60
N PRO A 117 14.52 18.59 8.94
CA PRO A 117 15.71 18.51 8.10
C PRO A 117 15.39 17.74 6.81
N LYS A 118 16.11 18.10 5.74
CA LYS A 118 16.10 17.32 4.51
C LYS A 118 17.24 16.31 4.55
N MET A 119 17.00 15.12 3.99
CA MET A 119 18.01 14.07 3.88
C MET A 119 18.08 13.51 2.47
N LEU A 120 19.17 12.83 2.14
CA LEU A 120 19.29 12.08 0.89
C LEU A 120 18.78 10.66 1.10
N ASN A 121 17.84 10.24 0.27
CA ASN A 121 17.41 8.86 0.20
C ASN A 121 18.42 8.03 -0.61
N LEU A 122 19.45 7.53 0.09
CA LEU A 122 20.58 6.83 -0.52
C LEU A 122 20.20 5.52 -1.20
N TRP A 123 19.14 4.86 -0.71
CA TRP A 123 18.65 3.60 -1.26
C TRP A 123 17.89 3.80 -2.57
N TRP A 124 17.14 4.89 -2.68
CA TRP A 124 16.18 5.10 -3.76
C TRP A 124 16.54 6.32 -4.61
N GLY A 125 17.69 6.23 -5.28
CA GLY A 125 18.10 7.15 -6.33
C GLY A 125 18.70 8.48 -5.87
N ASN A 126 19.17 8.56 -4.60
CA ASN A 126 19.72 9.78 -4.01
C ASN A 126 18.76 10.98 -4.12
N THR A 127 17.46 10.71 -4.03
CA THR A 127 16.43 11.74 -4.08
C THR A 127 16.36 12.49 -2.76
N LEU A 128 15.95 13.76 -2.81
CA LEU A 128 15.82 14.58 -1.62
C LEU A 128 14.53 14.22 -0.89
N GLU A 129 14.66 13.77 0.36
CA GLU A 129 13.59 13.53 1.31
C GLU A 129 13.42 14.79 2.17
N ASP A 130 12.21 15.35 2.23
CA ASP A 130 11.92 16.58 2.97
C ASP A 130 11.28 16.35 4.35
N ASN A 131 11.02 15.09 4.71
CA ASN A 131 10.40 14.67 5.96
C ASN A 131 9.05 15.35 6.21
N SER A 132 8.38 15.86 5.16
CA SER A 132 7.07 16.49 5.31
C SER A 132 5.95 15.49 5.57
N PHE A 133 6.20 14.20 5.35
CA PHE A 133 5.39 13.10 5.82
C PHE A 133 6.19 12.29 6.85
N GLY A 134 5.85 12.43 8.13
CA GLY A 134 6.52 11.72 9.22
C GLY A 134 5.53 11.06 10.16
N THR A 135 5.89 10.95 11.43
CA THR A 135 5.16 10.14 12.43
C THR A 135 3.69 10.53 12.55
N HIS A 136 3.39 11.82 12.70
CA HIS A 136 2.00 12.29 12.88
C HIS A 136 1.17 12.05 11.62
N GLU A 137 1.73 12.36 10.45
CA GLU A 137 1.03 12.22 9.18
C GLU A 137 0.76 10.74 8.84
N PHE A 138 1.68 9.84 9.17
CA PHE A 138 1.49 8.39 9.02
C PHE A 138 0.39 7.85 9.94
N LEU A 139 0.35 8.29 11.19
CA LEU A 139 -0.64 7.81 12.16
C LEU A 139 -2.03 8.39 11.88
N GLU A 140 -2.12 9.64 11.41
CA GLU A 140 -3.37 10.21 10.89
C GLU A 140 -3.86 9.43 9.66
N LEU A 141 -2.97 9.06 8.74
CA LEU A 141 -3.32 8.18 7.61
C LEU A 141 -3.89 6.84 8.11
N CYS A 142 -3.25 6.21 9.10
CA CYS A 142 -3.74 4.95 9.65
C CYS A 142 -5.11 5.09 10.31
N GLN A 143 -5.34 6.18 11.04
CA GLN A 143 -6.64 6.50 11.64
C GLN A 143 -7.71 6.70 10.55
N LEU A 144 -7.39 7.47 9.50
CA LEU A 144 -8.29 7.69 8.37
C LEU A 144 -8.65 6.39 7.67
N LEU A 145 -7.69 5.47 7.50
CA LEU A 145 -7.90 4.15 6.91
C LEU A 145 -8.67 3.18 7.82
N GLY A 146 -8.67 3.40 9.13
CA GLY A 146 -9.14 2.41 10.10
C GLY A 146 -8.25 1.17 10.16
N THR A 147 -6.94 1.34 9.97
CA THR A 147 -5.95 0.25 9.90
C THR A 147 -4.97 0.31 11.07
N THR A 148 -4.36 -0.82 11.42
CA THR A 148 -3.34 -0.86 12.46
C THR A 148 -1.99 -0.34 11.94
N PRO A 149 -1.37 0.67 12.58
CA PRO A 149 -0.04 1.12 12.20
C PRO A 149 1.01 0.05 12.54
N TYR A 150 1.92 -0.24 11.61
CA TYR A 150 3.09 -1.08 11.84
C TYR A 150 4.37 -0.28 11.56
N LEU A 151 5.03 0.17 12.62
CA LEU A 151 6.28 0.92 12.53
C LEU A 151 7.49 0.00 12.34
N ALA A 152 8.29 0.28 11.31
CA ALA A 152 9.62 -0.28 11.13
C ALA A 152 10.64 0.68 11.74
N ALA A 153 11.38 0.21 12.72
CA ALA A 153 12.30 1.05 13.49
C ALA A 153 13.75 0.85 13.03
N ASN A 154 14.53 1.93 13.16
CA ASN A 154 15.92 1.97 12.76
C ASN A 154 16.80 1.20 13.75
N VAL A 155 17.35 0.06 13.32
CA VAL A 155 18.38 -0.68 14.06
C VAL A 155 19.74 -0.57 13.36
N GLY A 156 19.75 -0.36 12.04
CA GLY A 156 20.99 -0.28 11.26
C GLY A 156 21.89 0.90 11.60
N SER A 157 21.33 2.10 11.76
CA SER A 157 22.08 3.34 12.04
C SER A 157 21.57 4.14 13.24
N GLY A 158 20.45 3.72 13.81
CA GLY A 158 19.85 4.32 15.00
C GLY A 158 20.43 3.77 16.30
N THR A 159 19.85 4.22 17.42
CA THR A 159 20.22 3.72 18.76
C THR A 159 19.04 3.06 19.46
N VAL A 160 19.32 2.22 20.46
CA VAL A 160 18.27 1.68 21.35
C VAL A 160 17.48 2.82 22.01
N GLN A 161 18.16 3.89 22.43
CA GLN A 161 17.51 5.05 23.03
C GLN A 161 16.57 5.74 22.05
N GLU A 162 16.97 5.87 20.79
CA GLU A 162 16.15 6.48 19.74
C GLU A 162 14.83 5.72 19.54
N MET A 163 14.88 4.39 19.41
CA MET A 163 13.67 3.57 19.31
C MET A 163 12.82 3.65 20.59
N SER A 164 13.45 3.58 21.77
CA SER A 164 12.75 3.69 23.06
C SER A 164 12.03 5.03 23.20
N ASN A 165 12.69 6.13 22.83
CA ASN A 165 12.10 7.47 22.82
C ASN A 165 10.92 7.55 21.86
N TRP A 166 11.01 6.91 20.69
CA TRP A 166 9.89 6.89 19.75
C TRP A 166 8.68 6.16 20.35
N MET A 167 8.90 5.02 21.01
CA MET A 167 7.83 4.27 21.66
C MET A 167 7.21 5.04 22.83
N GLU A 168 8.02 5.74 23.62
CA GLU A 168 7.53 6.62 24.69
C GLU A 168 6.73 7.79 24.14
N TYR A 169 7.27 8.47 23.12
CA TYR A 169 6.62 9.57 22.42
C TYR A 169 5.23 9.17 21.93
N LEU A 170 5.06 7.94 21.43
CA LEU A 170 3.80 7.46 20.86
C LEU A 170 2.80 6.98 21.91
N ASN A 171 3.25 6.21 22.90
CA ASN A 171 2.35 5.40 23.73
C ASN A 171 2.19 5.90 25.17
N SER A 172 3.04 6.81 25.63
CA SER A 172 3.03 7.25 27.03
C SER A 172 2.03 8.39 27.29
N ASN A 173 1.47 8.39 28.50
CA ASN A 173 0.65 9.47 29.05
C ASN A 173 1.32 10.23 30.20
N GLU A 174 2.53 9.81 30.57
CA GLU A 174 3.29 10.34 31.69
C GLU A 174 3.79 11.77 31.46
N ASP A 175 4.25 12.43 32.52
CA ASP A 175 4.87 13.75 32.41
C ASP A 175 6.38 13.64 32.10
N THR A 176 6.69 13.34 30.84
CA THR A 176 8.07 13.21 30.35
C THR A 176 8.38 14.18 29.22
N PRO A 177 9.66 14.48 28.95
CA PRO A 177 10.04 15.34 27.82
C PRO A 177 9.48 14.87 26.47
N MET A 178 9.45 13.56 26.20
CA MET A 178 8.90 13.02 24.95
C MET A 178 7.38 13.23 24.84
N VAL A 179 6.64 13.03 25.94
CA VAL A 179 5.20 13.27 25.96
C VAL A 179 4.87 14.76 25.83
N GLN A 180 5.65 15.63 26.48
CA GLN A 180 5.49 17.08 26.34
C GLN A 180 5.81 17.56 24.92
N GLU A 181 6.79 16.94 24.26
CA GLU A 181 7.08 17.19 22.86
C GLU A 181 5.93 16.75 21.94
N ARG A 182 5.34 15.56 22.15
CA ARG A 182 4.15 15.10 21.42
C ARG A 182 2.98 16.06 21.56
N ARG A 183 2.69 16.48 22.80
CA ARG A 183 1.68 17.50 23.12
C ARG A 183 1.94 18.82 22.37
N LYS A 184 3.18 19.32 22.41
CA LYS A 184 3.59 20.54 21.71
C LYS A 184 3.43 20.42 20.19
N ASN A 185 3.64 19.23 19.64
CA ASN A 185 3.46 18.95 18.22
C ASN A 185 1.98 18.73 17.82
N GLY A 186 1.04 18.96 18.74
CA GLY A 186 -0.39 18.99 18.45
C GLY A 186 -1.13 17.68 18.73
N HIS A 187 -0.49 16.68 19.35
CA HIS A 187 -1.13 15.40 19.68
C HIS A 187 -1.03 15.10 21.18
N PRO A 188 -1.99 15.56 22.01
CA PRO A 188 -1.87 15.46 23.46
C PRO A 188 -2.01 14.04 24.01
N GLU A 189 -2.91 13.26 23.43
CA GLU A 189 -3.13 11.86 23.77
C GLU A 189 -2.06 10.95 23.14
N PRO A 190 -1.84 9.74 23.65
CA PRO A 190 -1.08 8.71 22.95
C PRO A 190 -1.86 8.21 21.72
N TYR A 191 -1.17 7.49 20.85
CA TYR A 191 -1.76 6.86 19.67
C TYR A 191 -2.33 5.47 19.96
#